data_AF-A0A2A2QM68-F1
#
_entry.id   AF-A0A2A2QM68-F1
#
_cell.length_a   1.000
_cell.length_b   1.000
_cell.length_c   1.000
_cell.angle_alpha   90.00
_cell.angle_beta   90.00
_cell.angle_gamma   90.00
#
_symmetry.space_group_name_H-M   'P 1'
#
loop_
_entity.id
_entity.type
_entity.pdbx_description
1 polymer ?
#
loop_
_entity_poly.entity_id
_entity_poly.type
_entity_poly.pdbx_seq_one_letter_code
_entity_poly.pdbx_strand_id
1 'polypeptide(L)'
;MKCFHRLLPLAGTLSAGALTPPTDLNYGHYEIQVDYTVTPGNPDAGWSFAVSYDQDDDFSSAAGVVRLDPESTVIVASPKTRTAVPTPAGVFSRFGPSGTPIWILPQNNVLGTCFLGVRTIMPTGTFQKRVNNNYSPDVQGSTSLRLVSMSGTGVDAGGQFATWKTEAFGSVVFSFDSTNGINSADEIPLIPIGSHTHYNWGLTKPGIYQVTFEAKGKLMPAFGNVITSAQKTFTFAVPFSGRIGNGGALLLSGVEAGAPRVLTADPSAGVAYAPDQAMIEATTPAGPASSGLPGALWQWSGNLRALPLPIPNGVGVAPATASGGLVPAEWTNVELEVAAVRGPGSFALLDAGGAVLADGPGDVVPLTATSNISLTAAFTAAGLQRVAFIPRGTRSGQAVVGAPVTVTFGAGLTAEHDYAAWQASFEQTAGVPAGSLANRDADFDRDGISNGFEFALFWQGMDPTVSDAARMPRAFPSAAGDGVLAFLRDTYKDPLDESKWQLRPASSNDLLAWKLRSSRIPGFPLEVFETGLGEGNAFGRIARKQLRVMGPGVSRAFFRFDLAPPP
;
A
#
# COMPACT_ATOMS: atom_id res chain seq x y z
N MET A 1 14.04 18.71 13.37
CA MET A 1 13.22 19.66 14.15
C MET A 1 12.05 18.94 14.84
N LYS A 2 11.46 19.51 15.90
CA LYS A 2 10.24 19.03 16.56
C LYS A 2 9.11 20.06 16.35
N CYS A 3 8.04 19.71 15.63
CA CYS A 3 6.83 20.53 15.50
C CYS A 3 5.75 20.01 16.47
N PHE A 4 5.08 20.89 17.23
CA PHE A 4 4.07 20.52 18.24
C PHE A 4 2.70 21.11 17.91
N HIS A 5 1.62 20.32 17.98
CA HIS A 5 0.22 20.77 17.85
C HIS A 5 -0.63 20.14 18.97
N ARG A 6 -1.70 20.82 19.41
CA ARG A 6 -2.57 20.44 20.55
C ARG A 6 -4.01 20.16 20.06
N LEU A 7 -4.62 19.05 20.50
CA LEU A 7 -6.04 18.72 20.28
C LEU A 7 -6.84 18.68 21.61
N LEU A 8 -8.15 18.93 21.52
CA LEU A 8 -9.15 18.81 22.59
C LEU A 8 -10.28 17.85 22.13
N PRO A 9 -10.77 16.92 22.98
CA PRO A 9 -11.78 15.93 22.58
C PRO A 9 -13.23 16.42 22.77
N LEU A 10 -14.16 15.83 21.99
CA LEU A 10 -15.59 15.69 22.36
C LEU A 10 -15.78 14.30 22.98
N ALA A 11 -16.46 14.23 24.13
CA ALA A 11 -16.67 12.99 24.86
C ALA A 11 -17.79 12.13 24.24
N GLY A 12 -17.47 10.89 23.88
CA GLY A 12 -18.42 9.83 23.57
C GLY A 12 -17.99 8.54 24.28
N THR A 13 -18.89 7.93 25.03
CA THR A 13 -18.68 6.65 25.72
C THR A 13 -18.89 5.49 24.75
N LEU A 14 -17.86 4.67 24.50
CA LEU A 14 -17.98 3.39 23.79
C LEU A 14 -18.13 2.24 24.80
N SER A 15 -19.18 1.43 24.63
CA SER A 15 -19.43 0.18 25.37
C SER A 15 -18.78 -1.03 24.68
N ALA A 16 -18.74 -2.16 25.41
CA ALA A 16 -18.02 -3.41 25.14
C ALA A 16 -18.15 -4.02 23.72
N GLY A 17 -17.04 -4.61 23.26
CA GLY A 17 -16.89 -5.33 22.00
C GLY A 17 -16.23 -4.48 20.90
N ALA A 18 -15.07 -3.89 21.15
CA ALA A 18 -14.38 -3.13 20.12
C ALA A 18 -13.96 -4.06 18.97
N LEU A 19 -14.66 -3.96 17.85
CA LEU A 19 -14.23 -4.55 16.58
C LEU A 19 -12.76 -4.17 16.32
N THR A 20 -11.97 -5.13 15.84
CA THR A 20 -10.62 -4.83 15.35
C THR A 20 -10.74 -3.70 14.32
N PRO A 21 -10.06 -2.55 14.51
CA PRO A 21 -10.12 -1.48 13.54
C PRO A 21 -9.45 -1.93 12.23
N PRO A 22 -9.85 -1.41 11.06
CA PRO A 22 -9.19 -1.69 9.79
C PRO A 22 -7.67 -1.50 9.89
N THR A 23 -6.93 -2.58 9.66
CA THR A 23 -5.49 -2.66 9.95
C THR A 23 -4.73 -3.25 8.77
N ASP A 24 -3.78 -2.48 8.24
CA ASP A 24 -2.83 -2.98 7.23
C ASP A 24 -1.46 -3.27 7.86
N LEU A 25 -1.04 -4.52 7.84
CA LEU A 25 0.23 -4.99 8.40
C LEU A 25 1.31 -4.95 7.31
N ASN A 26 2.23 -3.99 7.41
CA ASN A 26 3.37 -3.88 6.49
C ASN A 26 4.62 -4.65 6.95
N TYR A 27 4.81 -4.72 8.27
CA TYR A 27 5.96 -5.36 8.91
C TYR A 27 5.64 -5.69 10.37
N GLY A 28 6.41 -6.61 10.94
CA GLY A 28 6.25 -7.11 12.32
C GLY A 28 6.02 -8.63 12.35
N HIS A 29 6.00 -9.20 13.56
CA HIS A 29 5.80 -10.63 13.79
C HIS A 29 4.31 -10.91 13.98
N TYR A 30 3.72 -11.69 13.08
CA TYR A 30 2.31 -12.05 13.11
C TYR A 30 2.08 -13.52 12.76
N GLU A 31 0.94 -14.05 13.17
CA GLU A 31 0.58 -15.44 12.94
C GLU A 31 -0.82 -15.55 12.35
N ILE A 32 -1.02 -16.51 11.45
CA ILE A 32 -2.34 -17.12 11.26
C ILE A 32 -2.61 -17.99 12.48
N GLN A 33 -3.43 -17.48 13.39
CA GLN A 33 -3.80 -18.14 14.64
C GLN A 33 -5.02 -19.02 14.42
N VAL A 34 -4.90 -20.29 14.81
CA VAL A 34 -6.00 -21.25 14.84
C VAL A 34 -6.19 -21.74 16.27
N ASP A 35 -7.34 -21.42 16.84
CA ASP A 35 -7.76 -21.86 18.17
C ASP A 35 -8.94 -22.80 18.08
N TYR A 36 -9.14 -23.57 19.14
CA TYR A 36 -10.28 -24.46 19.25
C TYR A 36 -10.79 -24.54 20.69
N THR A 37 -12.11 -24.41 20.85
CA THR A 37 -12.83 -24.69 22.10
C THR A 37 -13.79 -25.85 21.87
N VAL A 38 -13.72 -26.88 22.71
CA VAL A 38 -14.62 -28.03 22.61
C VAL A 38 -16.07 -27.56 22.73
N THR A 39 -16.86 -27.82 21.69
CA THR A 39 -18.27 -27.45 21.61
C THR A 39 -19.13 -28.72 21.49
N PRO A 40 -19.65 -29.27 22.61
CA PRO A 40 -20.42 -30.50 22.60
C PRO A 40 -21.62 -30.41 21.64
N GLY A 41 -21.80 -31.43 20.80
CA GLY A 41 -22.91 -31.50 19.84
C GLY A 41 -22.71 -30.68 18.56
N ASN A 42 -21.75 -29.76 18.51
CA ASN A 42 -21.40 -28.99 17.31
C ASN A 42 -19.90 -28.70 17.27
N PRO A 43 -19.06 -29.71 16.99
CA PRO A 43 -17.61 -29.57 17.07
C PRO A 43 -17.06 -28.53 16.07
N ASP A 44 -17.70 -28.34 14.92
CA ASP A 44 -17.26 -27.37 13.90
C ASP A 44 -17.40 -25.92 14.37
N ALA A 45 -18.32 -25.62 15.30
CA ALA A 45 -18.43 -24.29 15.90
C ALA A 45 -17.32 -23.97 16.91
N GLY A 46 -16.48 -24.95 17.25
CA GLY A 46 -15.37 -24.77 18.19
C GLY A 46 -14.18 -24.00 17.65
N TRP A 47 -14.05 -23.89 16.32
CA TRP A 47 -12.91 -23.26 15.66
C TRP A 47 -12.99 -21.73 15.70
N SER A 48 -11.85 -21.10 15.98
CA SER A 48 -11.67 -19.65 15.89
C SER A 48 -10.38 -19.32 15.13
N PHE A 49 -10.46 -18.30 14.28
CA PHE A 49 -9.36 -17.85 13.43
C PHE A 49 -9.05 -16.38 13.70
N ALA A 50 -7.78 -16.03 13.77
CA ALA A 50 -7.33 -14.66 13.92
C ALA A 50 -6.01 -14.43 13.18
N VAL A 51 -5.70 -13.15 12.92
CA VAL A 51 -4.31 -12.73 12.80
C VAL A 51 -3.84 -12.35 14.19
N SER A 52 -2.77 -12.95 14.72
CA SER A 52 -2.31 -12.63 16.07
C SER A 52 -0.91 -12.05 16.12
N TYR A 53 -0.63 -11.32 17.18
CA TYR A 53 0.71 -10.93 17.61
C TYR A 53 0.83 -11.16 19.12
N ASP A 54 2.06 -11.16 19.62
CA ASP A 54 2.34 -11.27 21.05
C ASP A 54 2.83 -9.94 21.63
N GLN A 55 2.32 -9.55 22.80
CA GLN A 55 2.66 -8.28 23.43
C GLN A 55 4.02 -8.28 24.11
N ASP A 56 4.55 -9.44 24.47
CA ASP A 56 5.87 -9.59 25.10
C ASP A 56 6.88 -10.29 24.19
N ASP A 57 6.50 -10.58 22.94
CA ASP A 57 7.28 -11.34 21.96
C ASP A 57 7.59 -12.79 22.44
N ASP A 58 6.84 -13.31 23.44
CA ASP A 58 6.97 -14.68 23.95
C ASP A 58 5.93 -15.63 23.35
N PHE A 59 6.34 -16.30 22.27
CA PHE A 59 5.48 -17.24 21.56
C PHE A 59 5.34 -18.62 22.24
N SER A 60 5.91 -18.80 23.44
CA SER A 60 5.86 -20.08 24.16
C SER A 60 4.60 -20.28 25.00
N SER A 61 3.81 -19.22 25.24
CA SER A 61 2.62 -19.26 26.10
C SER A 61 1.40 -18.58 25.47
N ALA A 62 0.23 -18.71 26.11
CA ALA A 62 -0.99 -18.01 25.68
C ALA A 62 -1.11 -16.59 26.26
N ALA A 63 -0.21 -16.21 27.19
CA ALA A 63 -0.18 -14.87 27.75
C ALA A 63 0.25 -13.87 26.66
N GLY A 64 -0.21 -12.62 26.74
CA GLY A 64 0.20 -11.57 25.80
C GLY A 64 -0.40 -11.65 24.38
N VAL A 65 -1.01 -12.78 24.00
CA VAL A 65 -1.56 -12.99 22.65
C VAL A 65 -2.77 -12.12 22.38
N VAL A 66 -2.63 -11.22 21.42
CA VAL A 66 -3.74 -10.40 20.91
C VAL A 66 -4.21 -10.97 19.58
N ARG A 67 -5.53 -11.03 19.41
CA ARG A 67 -6.20 -11.57 18.22
C ARG A 67 -6.89 -10.43 17.46
N LEU A 68 -6.51 -10.28 16.20
CA LEU A 68 -7.11 -9.37 15.23
C LEU A 68 -8.07 -10.15 14.35
N ASP A 69 -9.23 -9.57 14.06
CA ASP A 69 -10.18 -10.16 13.13
C ASP A 69 -9.60 -10.19 11.70
N PRO A 70 -9.50 -11.37 11.05
CA PRO A 70 -9.02 -11.49 9.67
C PRO A 70 -9.84 -10.68 8.67
N GLU A 71 -11.12 -10.38 8.94
CA GLU A 71 -11.98 -9.60 8.04
C GLU A 71 -11.60 -8.12 7.96
N SER A 72 -10.94 -7.60 9.00
CA SER A 72 -10.51 -6.20 9.09
C SER A 72 -8.99 -6.04 9.00
N THR A 73 -8.26 -7.15 8.80
CA THR A 73 -6.80 -7.17 8.78
C THR A 73 -6.28 -7.54 7.40
N VAL A 74 -5.43 -6.70 6.83
CA VAL A 74 -4.75 -6.93 5.55
C VAL A 74 -3.28 -7.18 5.81
N ILE A 75 -2.77 -8.33 5.36
CA ILE A 75 -1.34 -8.65 5.40
C ILE A 75 -0.70 -8.14 4.11
N VAL A 76 0.13 -7.11 4.22
CA VAL A 76 0.73 -6.44 3.06
C VAL A 76 2.10 -7.05 2.78
N ALA A 77 2.28 -7.51 1.55
CA ALA A 77 3.59 -7.83 1.00
C ALA A 77 4.31 -6.52 0.65
N SER A 78 4.89 -5.89 1.67
CA SER A 78 5.57 -4.60 1.57
C SER A 78 6.61 -4.59 0.44
N PRO A 79 7.05 -3.42 -0.06
CA PRO A 79 7.97 -3.36 -1.19
C PRO A 79 9.26 -4.15 -1.02
N LYS A 80 9.75 -4.30 0.22
CA LYS A 80 10.94 -5.09 0.54
C LYS A 80 10.80 -6.57 0.23
N THR A 81 9.56 -7.07 0.18
CA THR A 81 9.24 -8.47 -0.16
C THR A 81 9.40 -8.76 -1.65
N ARG A 82 9.44 -7.72 -2.50
CA ARG A 82 9.59 -7.88 -3.95
C ARG A 82 11.00 -8.37 -4.27
N THR A 83 11.05 -9.51 -4.92
CA THR A 83 12.25 -10.09 -5.52
C THR A 83 11.90 -10.62 -6.91
N ALA A 84 12.77 -11.44 -7.48
CA ALA A 84 12.54 -12.12 -8.73
C ALA A 84 12.75 -13.62 -8.58
N VAL A 85 12.10 -14.40 -9.45
CA VAL A 85 12.42 -15.81 -9.66
C VAL A 85 13.94 -15.92 -9.94
N PRO A 86 14.68 -16.76 -9.20
CA PRO A 86 16.14 -16.79 -9.27
C PRO A 86 16.67 -17.27 -10.63
N THR A 87 17.97 -17.07 -10.86
CA THR A 87 18.69 -17.61 -12.02
C THR A 87 19.73 -18.62 -11.52
N PRO A 88 19.60 -19.93 -11.84
CA PRO A 88 18.51 -20.56 -12.59
C PRO A 88 17.21 -20.62 -11.79
N ALA A 89 16.06 -20.70 -12.47
CA ALA A 89 14.74 -20.70 -11.83
C ALA A 89 14.48 -21.93 -10.93
N GLY A 90 14.99 -23.10 -11.32
CA GLY A 90 14.84 -24.35 -10.55
C GLY A 90 13.38 -24.64 -10.19
N VAL A 91 13.13 -24.97 -8.92
CA VAL A 91 11.77 -25.26 -8.39
C VAL A 91 10.82 -24.05 -8.45
N PHE A 92 11.36 -22.83 -8.54
CA PHE A 92 10.60 -21.57 -8.63
C PHE A 92 10.15 -21.24 -10.06
N SER A 93 10.53 -22.03 -11.07
CA SER A 93 10.07 -21.87 -12.46
C SER A 93 8.53 -21.91 -12.61
N ARG A 94 7.83 -22.50 -11.63
CA ARG A 94 6.36 -22.48 -11.52
C ARG A 94 5.76 -21.07 -11.40
N PHE A 95 6.53 -20.10 -10.91
CA PHE A 95 6.10 -18.70 -10.81
C PHE A 95 6.43 -17.88 -12.06
N GLY A 96 7.06 -18.49 -13.06
CA GLY A 96 7.50 -17.87 -14.30
C GLY A 96 9.00 -18.04 -14.56
N PRO A 97 9.49 -17.53 -15.69
CA PRO A 97 10.92 -17.52 -16.01
C PRO A 97 11.76 -16.76 -14.97
N SER A 98 13.08 -17.02 -14.92
CA SER A 98 14.01 -16.22 -14.14
C SER A 98 13.86 -14.73 -14.42
N GLY A 99 13.91 -13.90 -13.36
CA GLY A 99 13.65 -12.46 -13.45
C GLY A 99 12.18 -12.06 -13.31
N THR A 100 11.23 -13.00 -13.37
CA THR A 100 9.80 -12.69 -13.12
C THR A 100 9.62 -12.17 -11.69
N PRO A 101 8.97 -11.01 -11.49
CA PRO A 101 8.72 -10.49 -10.16
C PRO A 101 7.88 -11.43 -9.30
N ILE A 102 8.27 -11.59 -8.03
CA ILE A 102 7.52 -12.30 -7.00
C ILE A 102 7.66 -11.53 -5.67
N TRP A 103 6.63 -11.56 -4.84
CA TRP A 103 6.62 -10.95 -3.51
C TRP A 103 6.58 -12.04 -2.47
N ILE A 104 7.57 -12.06 -1.57
CA ILE A 104 7.74 -13.14 -0.60
C ILE A 104 7.73 -12.55 0.81
N LEU A 105 6.72 -12.88 1.61
CA LEU A 105 6.81 -12.75 3.06
C LEU A 105 7.77 -13.84 3.55
N PRO A 106 8.95 -13.51 4.07
CA PRO A 106 10.00 -14.50 4.29
C PRO A 106 9.76 -15.34 5.53
N GLN A 107 10.21 -16.61 5.49
CA GLN A 107 10.21 -17.51 6.66
C GLN A 107 11.18 -17.10 7.77
N ASN A 108 12.05 -16.13 7.50
CA ASN A 108 13.01 -15.57 8.45
C ASN A 108 12.59 -14.14 8.75
N ASN A 109 12.88 -13.68 9.96
CA ASN A 109 12.58 -12.30 10.33
C ASN A 109 13.47 -11.32 9.53
N VAL A 110 12.87 -10.67 8.53
CA VAL A 110 13.52 -9.65 7.69
C VAL A 110 12.86 -8.31 7.98
N LEU A 111 13.67 -7.33 8.39
CA LEU A 111 13.20 -5.96 8.66
C LEU A 111 12.46 -5.37 7.45
N GLY A 112 11.37 -4.66 7.75
CA GLY A 112 10.51 -4.04 6.74
C GLY A 112 9.56 -4.99 6.05
N THR A 113 9.47 -6.26 6.47
CA THR A 113 8.50 -7.25 5.97
C THR A 113 7.66 -7.82 7.10
N CYS A 114 6.47 -8.35 6.77
CA CYS A 114 5.71 -9.16 7.72
C CYS A 114 6.38 -10.51 7.89
N PHE A 115 6.75 -10.82 9.14
CA PHE A 115 7.24 -12.13 9.55
C PHE A 115 6.03 -12.97 9.96
N LEU A 116 5.46 -13.67 8.96
CA LEU A 116 4.18 -14.37 9.09
C LEU A 116 4.38 -15.86 9.35
N GLY A 117 3.81 -16.38 10.43
CA GLY A 117 3.76 -17.80 10.72
C GLY A 117 2.34 -18.36 10.83
N VAL A 118 2.27 -19.62 11.28
CA VAL A 118 1.06 -20.31 11.69
C VAL A 118 1.22 -20.75 13.14
N ARG A 119 0.21 -20.47 13.96
CA ARG A 119 0.24 -20.75 15.41
C ARG A 119 -1.03 -21.44 15.87
N THR A 120 -0.87 -22.38 16.81
CA THR A 120 -1.99 -23.06 17.47
C THR A 120 -1.85 -22.98 18.98
N ILE A 121 -2.84 -22.40 19.67
CA ILE A 121 -2.85 -22.28 21.13
C ILE A 121 -4.19 -22.80 21.63
N MET A 122 -4.27 -24.12 21.77
CA MET A 122 -5.44 -24.82 22.27
C MET A 122 -5.03 -25.88 23.29
N PRO A 123 -5.94 -26.38 24.15
CA PRO A 123 -5.59 -27.38 25.14
C PRO A 123 -5.04 -28.65 24.50
N THR A 124 -3.91 -29.15 25.00
CA THR A 124 -3.40 -30.48 24.64
C THR A 124 -4.41 -31.56 25.05
N GLY A 125 -4.36 -32.72 24.40
CA GLY A 125 -5.35 -33.79 24.58
C GLY A 125 -6.72 -33.50 23.96
N THR A 126 -6.89 -32.41 23.21
CA THR A 126 -8.13 -32.12 22.46
C THR A 126 -8.21 -32.93 21.17
N PHE A 127 -7.12 -32.96 20.40
CA PHE A 127 -7.03 -33.60 19.09
C PHE A 127 -6.09 -34.81 19.14
N GLN A 128 -6.37 -35.80 18.31
CA GLN A 128 -5.46 -36.90 18.00
C GLN A 128 -4.31 -36.39 17.13
N LYS A 129 -3.16 -37.05 17.20
CA LYS A 129 -2.02 -36.77 16.32
C LYS A 129 -2.25 -37.40 14.95
N ARG A 130 -1.95 -36.66 13.88
CA ARG A 130 -2.02 -37.12 12.49
C ARG A 130 -0.62 -37.39 11.94
N VAL A 131 -0.39 -38.59 11.43
CA VAL A 131 0.85 -38.96 10.72
C VAL A 131 0.45 -39.81 9.51
N ASN A 132 0.96 -39.46 8.33
CA ASN A 132 0.65 -40.16 7.07
C ASN A 132 -0.86 -40.40 6.86
N ASN A 133 -1.65 -39.35 7.14
CA ASN A 133 -3.12 -39.37 7.07
C ASN A 133 -3.86 -40.28 8.07
N ASN A 134 -3.13 -40.94 8.99
CA ASN A 134 -3.71 -41.74 10.07
C ASN A 134 -3.76 -40.93 11.37
N TYR A 135 -4.85 -41.09 12.12
CA TYR A 135 -5.04 -40.46 13.43
C TYR A 135 -4.83 -41.48 14.55
N SER A 136 -4.04 -41.11 15.55
CA SER A 136 -3.81 -41.90 16.75
C SER A 136 -3.93 -41.03 18.00
N PRO A 137 -4.53 -41.54 19.10
CA PRO A 137 -4.54 -40.85 20.39
C PRO A 137 -3.12 -40.55 20.87
N ASP A 138 -2.83 -39.27 21.07
CA ASP A 138 -1.55 -38.75 21.56
C ASP A 138 -1.87 -37.43 22.27
N VAL A 139 -1.29 -37.21 23.46
CA VAL A 139 -1.59 -36.02 24.27
C VAL A 139 -1.16 -34.73 23.58
N GLN A 140 -0.11 -34.75 22.76
CA GLN A 140 0.32 -33.56 22.03
C GLN A 140 -0.72 -33.18 20.98
N GLY A 141 -1.30 -34.16 20.29
CA GLY A 141 -2.27 -33.94 19.22
C GLY A 141 -1.72 -33.14 18.03
N SER A 142 -2.57 -32.91 17.04
CA SER A 142 -2.26 -32.02 15.92
C SER A 142 -3.50 -31.59 15.16
N THR A 143 -3.41 -30.44 14.51
CA THR A 143 -4.34 -30.01 13.46
C THR A 143 -3.63 -29.98 12.11
N SER A 144 -4.37 -29.67 11.07
CA SER A 144 -3.85 -29.29 9.76
C SER A 144 -4.49 -28.00 9.28
N LEU A 145 -3.82 -27.33 8.33
CA LEU A 145 -4.33 -26.14 7.65
C LEU A 145 -4.26 -26.39 6.15
N ARG A 146 -5.39 -26.25 5.45
CA ARG A 146 -5.49 -26.49 3.99
C ARG A 146 -5.88 -25.21 3.27
N LEU A 147 -5.29 -24.94 2.11
CA LEU A 147 -5.78 -23.93 1.17
C LEU A 147 -7.03 -24.46 0.47
N VAL A 148 -8.13 -23.71 0.52
CA VAL A 148 -9.43 -24.12 -0.06
C VAL A 148 -9.74 -23.37 -1.33
N SER A 149 -9.60 -22.05 -1.30
CA SER A 149 -9.95 -21.18 -2.42
C SER A 149 -9.24 -19.85 -2.31
N MET A 150 -9.18 -19.15 -3.44
CA MET A 150 -8.66 -17.80 -3.53
C MET A 150 -9.56 -16.94 -4.42
N SER A 151 -9.70 -15.67 -4.09
CA SER A 151 -10.38 -14.65 -4.90
C SER A 151 -9.70 -13.29 -4.76
N GLY A 152 -10.15 -12.31 -5.54
CA GLY A 152 -9.69 -10.93 -5.45
C GLY A 152 -8.88 -10.48 -6.66
N THR A 153 -8.61 -9.19 -6.73
CA THR A 153 -8.09 -8.54 -7.93
C THR A 153 -6.70 -9.01 -8.37
N GLY A 154 -5.87 -9.47 -7.42
CA GLY A 154 -4.58 -10.08 -7.74
C GLY A 154 -4.75 -11.43 -8.41
N VAL A 155 -5.72 -12.24 -7.96
CA VAL A 155 -6.09 -13.54 -8.53
C VAL A 155 -6.71 -13.36 -9.92
N ASP A 156 -7.63 -12.41 -10.07
CA ASP A 156 -8.28 -12.08 -11.35
C ASP A 156 -7.26 -11.62 -12.42
N ALA A 157 -6.15 -11.01 -11.99
CA ALA A 157 -5.02 -10.64 -12.84
C ALA A 157 -4.06 -11.83 -13.16
N GLY A 158 -4.44 -13.05 -12.80
CA GLY A 158 -3.64 -14.27 -12.97
C GLY A 158 -2.55 -14.46 -11.91
N GLY A 159 -2.65 -13.76 -10.78
CA GLY A 159 -1.78 -13.91 -9.63
C GLY A 159 -1.92 -15.28 -8.97
N GLN A 160 -0.80 -15.78 -8.47
CA GLN A 160 -0.67 -17.08 -7.82
C GLN A 160 -0.23 -16.88 -6.37
N PHE A 161 -0.58 -17.83 -5.52
CA PHE A 161 -0.23 -17.88 -4.10
C PHE A 161 0.40 -19.23 -3.77
N ALA A 162 1.48 -19.19 -3.01
CA ALA A 162 2.13 -20.40 -2.55
C ALA A 162 2.75 -20.21 -1.18
N THR A 163 2.88 -21.32 -0.45
CA THR A 163 3.57 -21.36 0.83
C THR A 163 4.56 -22.50 0.84
N TRP A 164 5.79 -22.23 1.25
CA TRP A 164 6.85 -23.24 1.32
C TRP A 164 7.83 -23.00 2.46
N LYS A 165 8.53 -24.06 2.84
CA LYS A 165 9.71 -24.00 3.72
C LYS A 165 10.97 -24.28 2.94
N THR A 166 12.02 -23.56 3.29
CA THR A 166 13.41 -23.87 2.97
C THR A 166 14.03 -24.55 4.18
N GLU A 167 14.36 -25.83 4.04
CA GLU A 167 14.93 -26.66 5.11
C GLU A 167 16.45 -26.44 5.26
N ALA A 168 17.06 -27.06 6.28
CA ALA A 168 18.45 -26.83 6.72
C ALA A 168 19.57 -27.10 5.68
N PHE A 169 19.24 -27.56 4.48
CA PHE A 169 20.17 -27.78 3.36
C PHE A 169 19.69 -27.15 2.04
N GLY A 170 18.77 -26.18 2.12
CA GLY A 170 18.26 -25.45 0.97
C GLY A 170 17.16 -26.16 0.17
N SER A 171 16.74 -27.36 0.57
CA SER A 171 15.60 -28.02 -0.07
C SER A 171 14.30 -27.26 0.21
N VAL A 172 13.53 -27.04 -0.84
CA VAL A 172 12.25 -26.32 -0.78
C VAL A 172 11.10 -27.33 -0.77
N VAL A 173 10.22 -27.22 0.23
CA VAL A 173 9.01 -28.04 0.37
C VAL A 173 7.80 -27.12 0.31
N PHE A 174 7.01 -27.24 -0.76
CA PHE A 174 5.74 -26.52 -0.91
C PHE A 174 4.64 -27.21 -0.11
N SER A 175 3.81 -26.42 0.57
CA SER A 175 2.58 -26.86 1.25
C SER A 175 1.34 -26.36 0.53
N PHE A 176 1.32 -25.08 0.14
CA PHE A 176 0.27 -24.51 -0.71
C PHE A 176 0.90 -24.13 -2.05
N ASP A 177 0.26 -24.46 -3.16
CA ASP A 177 0.74 -24.14 -4.50
C ASP A 177 -0.42 -23.96 -5.49
N SER A 178 -0.94 -22.74 -5.62
CA SER A 178 -2.02 -22.49 -6.57
C SER A 178 -1.59 -22.63 -8.05
N THR A 179 -0.28 -22.69 -8.34
CA THR A 179 0.23 -22.74 -9.73
C THR A 179 -0.12 -24.01 -10.48
N ASN A 180 -0.47 -25.09 -9.76
CA ASN A 180 -0.88 -26.37 -10.32
C ASN A 180 -2.37 -26.69 -10.05
N GLY A 181 -3.14 -25.70 -9.58
CA GLY A 181 -4.55 -25.83 -9.21
C GLY A 181 -4.75 -26.30 -7.77
N ILE A 182 -5.66 -25.65 -7.05
CA ILE A 182 -5.95 -25.94 -5.63
C ILE A 182 -6.67 -27.28 -5.50
N ASN A 183 -6.11 -28.19 -4.70
CA ASN A 183 -6.63 -29.52 -4.43
C ASN A 183 -6.27 -30.01 -3.00
N SER A 184 -6.52 -31.28 -2.69
CA SER A 184 -6.28 -31.83 -1.35
C SER A 184 -4.81 -31.91 -0.93
N ALA A 185 -3.86 -31.76 -1.87
CA ALA A 185 -2.44 -31.72 -1.59
C ALA A 185 -1.97 -30.36 -1.04
N ASP A 186 -2.79 -29.30 -1.19
CA ASP A 186 -2.49 -27.96 -0.70
C ASP A 186 -2.72 -27.85 0.81
N GLU A 187 -1.95 -28.60 1.58
CA GLU A 187 -2.13 -28.76 3.03
C GLU A 187 -0.78 -28.64 3.76
N ILE A 188 -0.81 -27.98 4.92
CA ILE A 188 0.16 -28.19 5.99
C ILE A 188 -0.41 -29.31 6.87
N PRO A 189 0.03 -30.58 6.69
CA PRO A 189 -0.70 -31.75 7.18
C PRO A 189 -0.53 -32.01 8.68
N LEU A 190 0.50 -31.41 9.28
CA LEU A 190 0.86 -31.61 10.69
C LEU A 190 1.25 -30.26 11.31
N ILE A 191 0.35 -29.74 12.13
CA ILE A 191 0.57 -28.56 12.98
C ILE A 191 0.39 -29.06 14.42
N PRO A 192 1.48 -29.35 15.15
CA PRO A 192 1.39 -29.78 16.54
C PRO A 192 0.69 -28.74 17.41
N ILE A 193 -0.10 -29.16 18.41
CA ILE A 193 -0.71 -28.21 19.33
C ILE A 193 0.38 -27.47 20.11
N GLY A 194 0.26 -26.15 20.22
CA GLY A 194 1.29 -25.29 20.82
C GLY A 194 2.42 -24.94 19.86
N SER A 195 2.37 -25.40 18.60
CA SER A 195 3.40 -25.06 17.63
C SER A 195 3.25 -23.62 17.15
N HIS A 196 4.40 -23.03 16.88
CA HIS A 196 4.58 -21.74 16.23
C HIS A 196 5.61 -21.96 15.12
N THR A 197 5.26 -21.65 13.87
CA THR A 197 6.08 -22.03 12.72
C THR A 197 5.95 -21.05 11.56
N HIS A 198 7.08 -20.59 11.06
CA HIS A 198 7.15 -19.68 9.93
C HIS A 198 7.35 -20.39 8.59
N TYR A 199 6.83 -19.73 7.55
CA TYR A 199 6.86 -20.16 6.17
C TYR A 199 7.19 -18.98 5.28
N ASN A 200 7.62 -19.26 4.05
CA ASN A 200 7.62 -18.25 3.00
C ASN A 200 6.21 -18.20 2.40
N TRP A 201 5.70 -17.00 2.15
CA TRP A 201 4.41 -16.76 1.50
C TRP A 201 4.63 -15.97 0.22
N GLY A 202 4.47 -16.62 -0.93
CA GLY A 202 4.73 -16.04 -2.24
C GLY A 202 3.47 -15.59 -2.96
N LEU A 203 3.50 -14.39 -3.52
CA LEU A 203 2.45 -13.82 -4.38
C LEU A 203 3.09 -13.31 -5.67
N THR A 204 2.41 -13.44 -6.83
CA THR A 204 3.06 -13.19 -8.15
C THR A 204 2.53 -11.97 -8.91
N LYS A 205 1.49 -11.31 -8.42
CA LYS A 205 0.92 -10.09 -9.03
C LYS A 205 0.49 -9.07 -7.97
N PRO A 206 0.59 -7.76 -8.25
CA PRO A 206 -0.10 -6.71 -7.49
C PRO A 206 -1.62 -6.96 -7.40
N GLY A 207 -2.24 -6.53 -6.30
CA GLY A 207 -3.67 -6.68 -6.05
C GLY A 207 -4.01 -7.42 -4.76
N ILE A 208 -5.30 -7.73 -4.59
CA ILE A 208 -5.87 -8.39 -3.40
C ILE A 208 -5.92 -9.90 -3.61
N TYR A 209 -5.59 -10.64 -2.56
CA TYR A 209 -5.76 -12.09 -2.45
C TYR A 209 -6.56 -12.39 -1.19
N GLN A 210 -7.82 -12.74 -1.36
CA GLN A 210 -8.67 -13.31 -0.32
C GLN A 210 -8.44 -14.81 -0.32
N VAL A 211 -7.68 -15.30 0.65
CA VAL A 211 -7.24 -16.69 0.72
C VAL A 211 -8.03 -17.40 1.81
N THR A 212 -8.80 -18.42 1.43
CA THR A 212 -9.61 -19.20 2.37
C THR A 212 -8.83 -20.43 2.82
N PHE A 213 -8.59 -20.52 4.12
CA PHE A 213 -7.98 -21.69 4.74
C PHE A 213 -9.02 -22.52 5.50
N GLU A 214 -8.84 -23.84 5.52
CA GLU A 214 -9.57 -24.78 6.37
C GLU A 214 -8.65 -25.30 7.46
N ALA A 215 -9.01 -25.10 8.73
CA ALA A 215 -8.38 -25.84 9.82
C ALA A 215 -9.16 -27.13 10.06
N LYS A 216 -8.44 -28.22 10.33
CA LYS A 216 -9.02 -29.55 10.51
C LYS A 216 -8.31 -30.34 11.60
N GLY A 217 -9.06 -31.15 12.33
CA GLY A 217 -8.50 -32.07 13.33
C GLY A 217 -9.47 -33.19 13.68
N LYS A 218 -8.95 -34.29 14.23
CA LYS A 218 -9.79 -35.38 14.77
C LYS A 218 -9.79 -35.32 16.28
N LEU A 219 -10.95 -35.11 16.89
CA LEU A 219 -11.10 -35.02 18.34
C LEU A 219 -10.69 -36.32 19.02
N MET A 220 -10.16 -36.21 20.25
CA MET A 220 -9.89 -37.37 21.10
C MET A 220 -11.17 -38.15 21.41
N PRO A 221 -11.09 -39.45 21.76
CA PRO A 221 -12.27 -40.26 22.08
C PRO A 221 -13.17 -39.66 23.17
N ALA A 222 -12.59 -39.01 24.17
CA ALA A 222 -13.31 -38.30 25.23
C ALA A 222 -14.21 -37.15 24.71
N PHE A 223 -13.95 -36.65 23.50
CA PHE A 223 -14.69 -35.59 22.84
C PHE A 223 -15.42 -36.09 21.57
N GLY A 224 -15.71 -37.39 21.49
CA GLY A 224 -16.56 -37.98 20.46
C GLY A 224 -15.85 -38.67 19.30
N ASN A 225 -14.51 -38.61 19.21
CA ASN A 225 -13.71 -39.28 18.15
C ASN A 225 -14.06 -38.86 16.71
N VAL A 226 -14.60 -37.65 16.52
CA VAL A 226 -15.04 -37.14 15.21
C VAL A 226 -13.99 -36.23 14.57
N ILE A 227 -13.99 -36.17 13.24
CA ILE A 227 -13.26 -35.14 12.50
C ILE A 227 -14.10 -33.87 12.51
N THR A 228 -13.46 -32.74 12.77
CA THR A 228 -14.07 -31.41 12.74
C THR A 228 -13.19 -30.46 11.94
N SER A 229 -13.83 -29.46 11.34
CA SER A 229 -13.16 -28.44 10.54
C SER A 229 -13.97 -27.17 10.44
N ALA A 230 -13.29 -26.05 10.18
CA ALA A 230 -13.92 -24.80 9.81
C ALA A 230 -13.03 -24.02 8.84
N GLN A 231 -13.61 -23.04 8.16
CA GLN A 231 -12.93 -22.22 7.17
C GLN A 231 -12.96 -20.75 7.55
N LYS A 232 -11.89 -20.02 7.22
CA LYS A 232 -11.84 -18.55 7.31
C LYS A 232 -11.00 -17.97 6.18
N THR A 233 -11.43 -16.83 5.68
CA THR A 233 -10.73 -16.06 4.66
C THR A 233 -9.81 -15.03 5.31
N PHE A 234 -8.57 -14.96 4.81
CA PHE A 234 -7.55 -13.97 5.18
C PHE A 234 -7.22 -13.11 3.97
N THR A 235 -6.94 -11.83 4.18
CA THR A 235 -6.66 -10.89 3.09
C THR A 235 -5.16 -10.59 3.02
N PHE A 236 -4.55 -10.90 1.88
CA PHE A 236 -3.21 -10.44 1.51
C PHE A 236 -3.29 -9.37 0.44
N ALA A 237 -2.33 -8.44 0.45
CA ALA A 237 -2.22 -7.39 -0.56
C ALA A 237 -0.79 -7.27 -1.08
N VAL A 238 -0.66 -7.14 -2.40
CA VAL A 238 0.60 -6.79 -3.06
C VAL A 238 0.48 -5.37 -3.63
N PRO A 239 1.28 -4.40 -3.15
CA PRO A 239 1.20 -3.03 -3.65
C PRO A 239 1.53 -2.89 -5.14
N PHE A 240 0.75 -2.06 -5.83
CA PHE A 240 1.06 -1.52 -7.14
C PHE A 240 2.20 -0.51 -7.08
N SER A 241 2.92 -0.36 -8.19
CA SER A 241 4.12 0.47 -8.27
C SER A 241 3.85 1.95 -8.02
N GLY A 242 2.70 2.50 -8.43
CA GLY A 242 2.55 3.96 -8.53
C GLY A 242 3.46 4.59 -9.60
N ARG A 243 4.01 3.77 -10.51
CA ARG A 243 4.81 4.21 -11.67
C ARG A 243 3.96 4.08 -12.91
N ILE A 244 3.76 5.17 -13.63
CA ILE A 244 2.93 5.20 -14.83
C ILE A 244 3.83 5.47 -16.02
N GLY A 245 4.20 4.41 -16.73
CA GLY A 245 4.97 4.49 -17.98
C GLY A 245 4.10 4.81 -19.19
N ASN A 246 4.68 4.68 -20.38
CA ASN A 246 3.94 4.84 -21.63
C ASN A 246 2.73 3.89 -21.71
N GLY A 247 1.65 4.36 -22.34
CA GLY A 247 0.36 3.66 -22.38
C GLY A 247 -0.52 3.90 -21.14
N GLY A 248 -0.06 4.70 -20.18
CA GLY A 248 -0.88 5.19 -19.08
C GLY A 248 -1.95 6.21 -19.53
N ALA A 249 -2.75 6.69 -18.57
CA ALA A 249 -3.77 7.69 -18.86
C ALA A 249 -3.92 8.77 -17.77
N LEU A 250 -4.29 9.97 -18.19
CA LEU A 250 -4.97 10.96 -17.37
C LEU A 250 -6.48 10.75 -17.54
N LEU A 251 -7.18 10.39 -16.47
CA LEU A 251 -8.60 10.04 -16.50
C LEU A 251 -9.43 11.10 -15.79
N LEU A 252 -10.37 11.72 -16.51
CA LEU A 252 -11.44 12.54 -15.94
C LEU A 252 -12.56 11.61 -15.45
N SER A 253 -12.75 11.59 -14.14
CA SER A 253 -13.76 10.78 -13.45
C SER A 253 -14.82 11.69 -12.83
N GLY A 254 -16.10 11.32 -12.95
CA GLY A 254 -17.25 12.11 -12.45
C GLY A 254 -18.38 11.25 -11.88
N VAL A 255 -18.03 10.05 -11.40
CA VAL A 255 -18.95 8.95 -11.07
C VAL A 255 -19.81 9.22 -9.83
N GLU A 256 -19.37 10.08 -8.93
CA GLU A 256 -20.14 10.53 -7.76
C GLU A 256 -20.89 11.82 -8.12
N ALA A 257 -21.98 12.19 -7.42
CA ALA A 257 -22.78 13.40 -7.67
C ALA A 257 -22.02 14.76 -7.57
N GLY A 258 -20.69 14.72 -7.45
CA GLY A 258 -19.80 15.86 -7.31
C GLY A 258 -19.16 16.35 -8.62
N ALA A 259 -18.14 17.18 -8.43
CA ALA A 259 -17.32 17.80 -9.47
C ALA A 259 -16.41 16.77 -10.17
N PRO A 260 -15.97 17.04 -11.41
CA PRO A 260 -15.04 16.13 -12.08
C PRO A 260 -13.68 16.16 -11.36
N ARG A 261 -12.93 15.07 -11.44
CA ARG A 261 -11.56 14.96 -10.91
C ARG A 261 -10.65 14.33 -11.95
N VAL A 262 -9.35 14.63 -11.86
CA VAL A 262 -8.33 13.96 -12.67
C VAL A 262 -7.70 12.86 -11.82
N LEU A 263 -7.60 11.67 -12.39
CA LEU A 263 -6.85 10.53 -11.86
C LEU A 263 -5.70 10.22 -12.82
N THR A 264 -4.71 9.52 -12.33
CA THR A 264 -3.69 8.90 -13.19
C THR A 264 -3.92 7.39 -13.20
N ALA A 265 -3.75 6.73 -14.34
CA ALA A 265 -4.06 5.32 -14.49
C ALA A 265 -2.95 4.56 -15.22
N ASP A 266 -2.73 3.33 -14.78
CA ASP A 266 -1.99 2.30 -15.50
C ASP A 266 -2.99 1.21 -15.93
N PRO A 267 -3.52 1.29 -17.16
CA PRO A 267 -4.46 0.30 -17.67
C PRO A 267 -3.85 -1.10 -17.76
N SER A 268 -2.53 -1.20 -17.98
CA SER A 268 -1.85 -2.50 -18.14
C SER A 268 -1.73 -3.25 -16.81
N ALA A 269 -1.63 -2.51 -15.70
CA ALA A 269 -1.67 -3.05 -14.35
C ALA A 269 -3.09 -3.10 -13.76
N GLY A 270 -4.10 -2.55 -14.44
CA GLY A 270 -5.48 -2.53 -13.98
C GLY A 270 -5.68 -1.70 -12.70
N VAL A 271 -5.05 -0.52 -12.61
CA VAL A 271 -5.09 0.35 -11.43
C VAL A 271 -5.13 1.84 -11.79
N ALA A 272 -5.91 2.62 -11.04
CA ALA A 272 -5.88 4.07 -11.06
C ALA A 272 -5.49 4.63 -9.69
N TYR A 273 -4.91 5.82 -9.68
CA TYR A 273 -4.33 6.46 -8.50
C TYR A 273 -4.92 7.85 -8.31
N ALA A 274 -5.06 8.25 -7.05
CA ALA A 274 -5.06 9.66 -6.70
C ALA A 274 -3.75 10.29 -7.23
N PRO A 275 -3.78 11.53 -7.77
CA PRO A 275 -2.59 12.10 -8.41
C PRO A 275 -1.37 12.34 -7.52
N ASP A 276 -1.55 12.43 -6.20
CA ASP A 276 -0.49 12.50 -5.18
C ASP A 276 0.06 11.12 -4.77
N GLN A 277 -0.40 10.05 -5.42
CA GLN A 277 -0.04 8.66 -5.11
C GLN A 277 0.56 7.89 -6.30
N ALA A 278 0.88 8.60 -7.39
CA ALA A 278 1.61 8.05 -8.51
C ALA A 278 2.47 9.10 -9.21
N MET A 279 3.49 8.63 -9.90
CA MET A 279 4.33 9.43 -10.77
C MET A 279 4.20 8.95 -12.21
N ILE A 280 4.04 9.89 -13.14
CA ILE A 280 4.15 9.60 -14.57
C ILE A 280 5.63 9.65 -14.96
N GLU A 281 6.15 8.55 -15.52
CA GLU A 281 7.56 8.41 -15.88
C GLU A 281 7.76 8.76 -17.36
N ALA A 282 8.16 10.01 -17.61
CA ALA A 282 8.53 10.50 -18.93
C ALA A 282 10.02 10.21 -19.21
N THR A 283 10.36 8.91 -19.28
CA THR A 283 11.75 8.45 -19.47
C THR A 283 12.08 8.12 -20.93
N THR A 284 11.13 8.30 -21.85
CA THR A 284 11.38 8.07 -23.28
C THR A 284 12.05 9.29 -23.90
N PRO A 285 13.12 9.15 -24.69
CA PRO A 285 13.67 10.27 -25.44
C PRO A 285 12.61 10.92 -26.33
N ALA A 286 12.61 12.24 -26.44
CA ALA A 286 11.68 12.97 -27.30
C ALA A 286 11.82 12.52 -28.77
N GLY A 287 10.67 12.34 -29.42
CA GLY A 287 10.55 11.96 -30.83
C GLY A 287 9.61 12.89 -31.60
N PRO A 288 9.14 12.47 -32.79
CA PRO A 288 8.31 13.32 -33.66
C PRO A 288 7.02 13.85 -33.01
N ALA A 289 6.42 13.08 -32.08
CA ALA A 289 5.24 13.50 -31.33
C ALA A 289 5.50 14.68 -30.37
N SER A 290 6.77 15.00 -30.09
CA SER A 290 7.18 16.16 -29.27
C SER A 290 7.58 17.37 -30.13
N SER A 291 7.36 17.33 -31.44
CA SER A 291 7.85 18.36 -32.38
C SER A 291 7.29 19.76 -32.14
N GLY A 292 6.09 19.87 -31.55
CA GLY A 292 5.50 21.15 -31.14
C GLY A 292 6.22 21.83 -29.97
N LEU A 293 7.14 21.14 -29.26
CA LEU A 293 7.99 21.70 -28.22
C LEU A 293 9.46 21.67 -28.67
N PRO A 294 9.99 22.75 -29.27
CA PRO A 294 11.39 22.82 -29.66
C PRO A 294 12.33 22.57 -28.47
N GLY A 295 13.32 21.70 -28.67
CA GLY A 295 14.28 21.34 -27.62
C GLY A 295 13.77 20.31 -26.61
N ALA A 296 12.63 19.66 -26.86
CA ALA A 296 12.19 18.52 -26.04
C ALA A 296 13.28 17.43 -26.02
N LEU A 297 13.58 16.94 -24.81
CA LEU A 297 14.54 15.87 -24.53
C LEU A 297 13.85 14.58 -24.10
N TRP A 298 12.73 14.73 -23.38
CA TRP A 298 12.00 13.63 -22.77
C TRP A 298 10.51 13.72 -23.10
N GLN A 299 9.87 12.56 -23.20
CA GLN A 299 8.45 12.46 -23.41
C GLN A 299 7.83 11.29 -22.65
N TRP A 300 6.53 11.44 -22.39
CA TRP A 300 5.62 10.37 -22.01
C TRP A 300 4.48 10.32 -23.02
N SER A 301 4.08 9.12 -23.43
CA SER A 301 2.97 8.90 -24.36
C SER A 301 1.86 8.09 -23.69
N GLY A 302 0.64 8.61 -23.71
CA GLY A 302 -0.52 7.96 -23.10
C GLY A 302 -1.82 8.52 -23.64
N ASN A 303 -2.87 8.52 -22.82
CA ASN A 303 -4.17 9.06 -23.21
C ASN A 303 -4.74 10.06 -22.20
N LEU A 304 -5.40 11.10 -22.71
CA LEU A 304 -6.33 11.93 -21.94
C LEU A 304 -7.76 11.44 -22.17
N ARG A 305 -8.41 10.96 -21.11
CA ARG A 305 -9.66 10.21 -21.21
C ARG A 305 -10.75 10.81 -20.34
N ALA A 306 -11.95 10.91 -20.91
CA ALA A 306 -13.19 11.14 -20.17
C ALA A 306 -14.10 9.90 -20.18
N LEU A 307 -13.89 8.95 -21.09
CA LEU A 307 -14.64 7.69 -21.09
C LEU A 307 -14.25 6.78 -19.92
N PRO A 308 -15.20 5.98 -19.39
CA PRO A 308 -14.90 4.93 -18.43
C PRO A 308 -13.75 4.02 -18.90
N LEU A 309 -13.03 3.50 -17.93
CA LEU A 309 -11.90 2.62 -18.13
C LEU A 309 -12.02 1.47 -17.14
N PRO A 310 -12.29 0.23 -17.59
CA PRO A 310 -12.59 -0.89 -16.69
C PRO A 310 -11.34 -1.31 -15.90
N ILE A 311 -11.08 -0.60 -14.82
CA ILE A 311 -9.94 -0.77 -13.93
C ILE A 311 -10.48 -1.26 -12.57
N PRO A 312 -10.11 -2.47 -12.14
CA PRO A 312 -10.65 -3.04 -10.91
C PRO A 312 -10.06 -2.46 -9.62
N ASN A 313 -8.90 -1.78 -9.69
CA ASN A 313 -8.18 -1.28 -8.52
C ASN A 313 -8.09 0.24 -8.48
N GLY A 314 -8.18 0.78 -7.26
CA GLY A 314 -7.92 2.18 -6.95
C GLY A 314 -6.91 2.29 -5.80
N VAL A 315 -6.01 3.28 -5.88
CA VAL A 315 -5.08 3.67 -4.80
C VAL A 315 -5.35 5.12 -4.43
N GLY A 316 -5.87 5.36 -3.22
CA GLY A 316 -6.33 6.70 -2.83
C GLY A 316 -7.68 7.08 -3.43
N VAL A 317 -8.34 6.12 -4.07
CA VAL A 317 -9.62 6.30 -4.74
C VAL A 317 -10.43 5.02 -4.68
N ALA A 318 -11.75 5.15 -4.53
CA ALA A 318 -12.64 3.99 -4.54
C ALA A 318 -12.63 3.28 -5.92
N PRO A 319 -12.79 1.94 -5.98
CA PRO A 319 -12.80 1.20 -7.25
C PRO A 319 -13.85 1.68 -8.28
N ALA A 320 -15.05 2.06 -7.83
CA ALA A 320 -16.08 2.63 -8.71
C ALA A 320 -15.64 3.95 -9.35
N THR A 321 -14.91 4.76 -8.58
CA THR A 321 -14.30 6.01 -9.02
C THR A 321 -13.14 5.77 -9.99
N ALA A 322 -12.29 4.79 -9.69
CA ALA A 322 -11.14 4.39 -10.50
C ALA A 322 -11.54 3.87 -11.89
N SER A 323 -12.66 3.13 -11.94
CA SER A 323 -13.18 2.55 -13.19
C SER A 323 -14.05 3.51 -14.00
N GLY A 324 -14.65 4.50 -13.34
CA GLY A 324 -15.60 5.38 -13.98
C GLY A 324 -14.97 6.56 -14.71
N GLY A 325 -15.66 7.02 -15.75
CA GLY A 325 -15.38 8.26 -16.47
C GLY A 325 -16.50 9.28 -16.24
N LEU A 326 -16.63 10.22 -17.17
CA LEU A 326 -17.80 11.07 -17.30
C LEU A 326 -18.92 10.31 -18.03
N VAL A 327 -20.16 10.49 -17.59
CA VAL A 327 -21.33 9.90 -18.25
C VAL A 327 -21.76 10.81 -19.41
N PRO A 328 -21.69 10.39 -20.69
CA PRO A 328 -21.91 11.31 -21.81
C PRO A 328 -23.25 12.03 -21.82
N ALA A 329 -24.32 11.40 -21.33
CA ALA A 329 -25.64 12.01 -21.25
C ALA A 329 -25.75 13.12 -20.17
N GLU A 330 -24.85 13.13 -19.18
CA GLU A 330 -24.90 14.08 -18.07
C GLU A 330 -23.96 15.26 -18.26
N TRP A 331 -22.95 15.15 -19.12
CA TRP A 331 -21.81 16.07 -19.18
C TRP A 331 -21.66 16.74 -20.55
N THR A 332 -21.53 18.06 -20.53
CA THR A 332 -21.23 18.91 -21.70
C THR A 332 -20.16 19.94 -21.35
N ASN A 333 -19.59 20.64 -22.34
CA ASN A 333 -18.56 21.67 -22.15
C ASN A 333 -17.40 21.20 -21.24
N VAL A 334 -16.90 19.98 -21.48
CA VAL A 334 -15.85 19.38 -20.65
C VAL A 334 -14.53 19.98 -21.05
N GLU A 335 -13.74 20.41 -20.08
CA GLU A 335 -12.47 21.08 -20.32
C GLU A 335 -11.45 20.66 -19.27
N LEU A 336 -10.17 20.67 -19.65
CA LEU A 336 -9.06 20.49 -18.72
C LEU A 336 -8.14 21.70 -18.81
N GLU A 337 -8.15 22.53 -17.78
CA GLU A 337 -7.27 23.69 -17.67
C GLU A 337 -5.92 23.27 -17.06
N VAL A 338 -4.83 23.77 -17.62
CA VAL A 338 -3.51 23.77 -16.97
C VAL A 338 -3.44 24.99 -16.07
N ALA A 339 -3.50 24.80 -14.75
CA ALA A 339 -3.55 25.90 -13.79
C ALA A 339 -2.15 26.37 -13.34
N ALA A 340 -1.19 25.45 -13.31
CA ALA A 340 0.20 25.77 -12.98
C ALA A 340 1.14 24.71 -13.56
N VAL A 341 2.35 25.15 -13.94
CA VAL A 341 3.45 24.27 -14.33
C VAL A 341 4.65 24.66 -13.49
N ARG A 342 5.24 23.70 -12.77
CA ARG A 342 6.44 23.94 -11.96
C ARG A 342 7.44 22.80 -12.10
N GLY A 343 8.57 23.08 -12.71
CA GLY A 343 9.72 22.19 -12.81
C GLY A 343 10.80 22.77 -13.72
N PRO A 344 11.90 22.05 -13.97
CA PRO A 344 13.01 22.54 -14.80
C PRO A 344 12.66 22.65 -16.30
N GLY A 345 13.07 23.72 -16.97
CA GLY A 345 12.83 23.87 -18.41
C GLY A 345 11.35 24.05 -18.78
N SER A 346 11.00 23.72 -20.02
CA SER A 346 9.66 23.90 -20.58
C SER A 346 8.90 22.59 -20.69
N PHE A 347 7.57 22.69 -20.64
CA PHE A 347 6.61 21.59 -20.71
C PHE A 347 5.60 21.86 -21.83
N ALA A 348 5.11 20.80 -22.48
CA ALA A 348 3.92 20.88 -23.32
C ALA A 348 3.14 19.57 -23.30
N LEU A 349 1.82 19.69 -23.39
CA LEU A 349 0.91 18.64 -23.80
C LEU A 349 0.67 18.75 -25.31
N LEU A 350 0.86 17.65 -26.02
CA LEU A 350 0.71 17.56 -27.47
C LEU A 350 -0.22 16.41 -27.85
N ASP A 351 -0.88 16.53 -29.00
CA ASP A 351 -1.61 15.42 -29.60
C ASP A 351 -0.67 14.43 -30.32
N ALA A 352 -1.25 13.41 -30.95
CA ALA A 352 -0.49 12.41 -31.70
C ALA A 352 0.29 12.97 -32.91
N GLY A 353 -0.13 14.13 -33.44
CA GLY A 353 0.52 14.82 -34.55
C GLY A 353 1.64 15.77 -34.11
N GLY A 354 1.81 15.97 -32.79
CA GLY A 354 2.73 16.95 -32.23
C GLY A 354 2.19 18.37 -32.22
N ALA A 355 0.88 18.57 -32.41
CA ALA A 355 0.25 19.86 -32.20
C ALA A 355 0.13 20.15 -30.69
N VAL A 356 0.50 21.36 -30.28
CA VAL A 356 0.41 21.79 -28.88
C VAL A 356 -1.06 21.93 -28.48
N LEU A 357 -1.45 21.21 -27.44
CA LEU A 357 -2.77 21.28 -26.80
C LEU A 357 -2.76 22.27 -25.63
N ALA A 358 -1.66 22.31 -24.88
CA ALA A 358 -1.41 23.26 -23.79
C ALA A 358 0.10 23.27 -23.48
N ASP A 359 0.69 24.43 -23.22
CA ASP A 359 2.09 24.56 -22.83
C ASP A 359 2.31 25.45 -21.59
N GLY A 360 1.27 26.08 -21.06
CA GLY A 360 1.39 26.91 -19.88
C GLY A 360 0.12 27.11 -19.05
N PRO A 361 0.24 27.81 -17.92
CA PRO A 361 -0.89 28.18 -17.08
C PRO A 361 -1.94 29.01 -17.82
N GLY A 362 -3.21 28.67 -17.66
CA GLY A 362 -4.35 29.31 -18.31
C GLY A 362 -4.78 28.64 -19.63
N ASP A 363 -3.97 27.76 -20.18
CA ASP A 363 -4.35 26.98 -21.36
C ASP A 363 -5.44 25.97 -21.01
N VAL A 364 -6.37 25.79 -21.94
CA VAL A 364 -7.52 24.90 -21.79
C VAL A 364 -7.51 23.88 -22.91
N VAL A 365 -7.48 22.60 -22.54
CA VAL A 365 -7.67 21.49 -23.48
C VAL A 365 -9.18 21.21 -23.58
N PRO A 366 -9.84 21.51 -24.71
CA PRO A 366 -11.26 21.23 -24.87
C PRO A 366 -11.51 19.73 -25.02
N LEU A 367 -12.51 19.22 -24.32
CA LEU A 367 -12.87 17.81 -24.27
C LEU A 367 -14.38 17.61 -24.48
N THR A 368 -14.75 16.35 -24.65
CA THR A 368 -16.12 15.86 -24.57
C THR A 368 -16.15 14.78 -23.49
N ALA A 369 -17.34 14.43 -22.99
CA ALA A 369 -17.50 13.29 -22.09
C ALA A 369 -17.14 11.95 -22.75
N THR A 370 -16.98 11.92 -24.08
CA THR A 370 -16.52 10.77 -24.85
C THR A 370 -15.05 10.84 -25.25
N SER A 371 -14.31 11.87 -24.83
CA SER A 371 -12.92 12.06 -25.25
C SER A 371 -12.02 10.89 -24.84
N ASN A 372 -11.21 10.46 -25.79
CA ASN A 372 -10.07 9.56 -25.60
C ASN A 372 -8.97 10.02 -26.57
N ILE A 373 -8.16 10.97 -26.14
CA ILE A 373 -7.17 11.65 -26.98
C ILE A 373 -5.81 11.03 -26.71
N SER A 374 -5.09 10.64 -27.75
CA SER A 374 -3.66 10.30 -27.64
C SER A 374 -2.89 11.55 -27.22
N LEU A 375 -2.20 11.45 -26.09
CA LEU A 375 -1.53 12.56 -25.42
C LEU A 375 -0.04 12.28 -25.35
N THR A 376 0.77 13.29 -25.65
CA THR A 376 2.20 13.31 -25.35
C THR A 376 2.50 14.45 -24.40
N ALA A 377 3.13 14.17 -23.27
CA ALA A 377 3.71 15.18 -22.40
C ALA A 377 5.21 15.24 -22.70
N ALA A 378 5.70 16.40 -23.14
CA ALA A 378 7.09 16.61 -23.54
C ALA A 378 7.80 17.62 -22.62
N PHE A 379 9.10 17.46 -22.45
CA PHE A 379 9.91 18.23 -21.51
C PHE A 379 11.28 18.56 -22.10
N THR A 380 11.75 19.81 -21.93
CA THR A 380 13.06 20.25 -22.45
C THR A 380 14.22 20.07 -21.47
N ALA A 381 13.94 19.66 -20.23
CA ALA A 381 14.95 19.37 -19.23
C ALA A 381 14.56 18.13 -18.41
N ALA A 382 15.56 17.47 -17.83
CA ALA A 382 15.34 16.39 -16.88
C ALA A 382 14.94 16.96 -15.51
N GLY A 383 14.06 16.27 -14.78
CA GLY A 383 13.68 16.66 -13.43
C GLY A 383 12.23 16.32 -13.08
N LEU A 384 11.87 16.69 -11.85
CA LEU A 384 10.50 16.59 -11.35
C LEU A 384 9.65 17.77 -11.85
N GLN A 385 8.52 17.46 -12.47
CA GLN A 385 7.59 18.42 -13.07
C GLN A 385 6.22 18.26 -12.42
N ARG A 386 5.76 19.29 -11.72
CA ARG A 386 4.45 19.34 -11.08
C ARG A 386 3.52 20.19 -11.93
N VAL A 387 2.52 19.56 -12.54
CA VAL A 387 1.53 20.23 -13.37
C VAL A 387 0.18 20.17 -12.66
N ALA A 388 -0.36 21.33 -12.30
CA ALA A 388 -1.68 21.44 -11.70
C ALA A 388 -2.74 21.53 -12.80
N PHE A 389 -3.76 20.70 -12.69
CA PHE A 389 -4.90 20.66 -13.60
C PHE A 389 -6.18 21.03 -12.87
N ILE A 390 -7.09 21.70 -13.56
CA ILE A 390 -8.46 21.96 -13.09
C ILE A 390 -9.44 21.40 -14.13
N PRO A 391 -10.12 20.29 -13.84
CA PRO A 391 -11.16 19.79 -14.74
C PRO A 391 -12.43 20.63 -14.56
N ARG A 392 -13.09 20.97 -15.67
CA ARG A 392 -14.31 21.77 -15.71
C ARG A 392 -15.35 21.06 -16.57
N GLY A 393 -16.62 21.35 -16.32
CA GLY A 393 -17.71 20.81 -17.11
C GLY A 393 -19.05 21.45 -16.78
N THR A 394 -20.06 21.15 -17.58
CA THR A 394 -21.46 21.38 -17.25
C THR A 394 -22.12 20.03 -17.03
N ARG A 395 -22.59 19.77 -15.81
CA ARG A 395 -23.30 18.54 -15.44
C ARG A 395 -24.77 18.83 -15.26
N SER A 396 -25.64 18.16 -16.02
CA SER A 396 -27.10 18.34 -15.96
C SER A 396 -27.53 19.82 -16.01
N GLY A 397 -26.87 20.60 -16.86
CA GLY A 397 -27.14 22.04 -17.02
C GLY A 397 -26.51 22.97 -15.97
N GLN A 398 -25.77 22.45 -14.99
CA GLN A 398 -25.05 23.25 -13.99
C GLN A 398 -23.55 23.23 -14.24
N ALA A 399 -22.93 24.41 -14.26
CA ALA A 399 -21.47 24.52 -14.34
C ALA A 399 -20.82 23.98 -13.06
N VAL A 400 -19.84 23.11 -13.22
CA VAL A 400 -19.08 22.48 -12.14
C VAL A 400 -17.58 22.59 -12.41
N VAL A 401 -16.83 22.85 -11.36
CA VAL A 401 -15.37 22.99 -11.39
C VAL A 401 -14.79 22.02 -10.37
N GLY A 402 -13.88 21.17 -10.83
CA GLY A 402 -13.15 20.25 -9.98
C GLY A 402 -12.13 20.96 -9.09
N ALA A 403 -11.73 20.30 -8.01
CA ALA A 403 -10.60 20.76 -7.23
C ALA A 403 -9.32 20.74 -8.10
N PRO A 404 -8.44 21.76 -7.98
CA PRO A 404 -7.12 21.72 -8.58
C PRO A 404 -6.36 20.49 -8.09
N VAL A 405 -5.69 19.81 -9.02
CA VAL A 405 -4.95 18.61 -8.70
C VAL A 405 -3.60 18.60 -9.40
N THR A 406 -2.57 18.27 -8.64
CA THR A 406 -1.19 18.23 -9.14
C THR A 406 -0.85 16.82 -9.59
N VAL A 407 -0.46 16.69 -10.85
CA VAL A 407 0.15 15.48 -11.41
C VAL A 407 1.65 15.69 -11.46
N THR A 408 2.40 14.71 -10.96
CA THR A 408 3.87 14.71 -11.00
C THR A 408 4.37 13.88 -12.17
N PHE A 409 5.16 14.50 -13.05
CA PHE A 409 5.92 13.83 -14.09
C PHE A 409 7.41 13.80 -13.71
N GLY A 410 8.08 12.67 -13.94
CA GLY A 410 9.53 12.55 -13.90
C GLY A 410 10.10 12.58 -15.31
N ALA A 411 10.59 13.73 -15.77
CA ALA A 411 11.25 13.86 -17.06
C ALA A 411 12.69 13.32 -16.95
N GLY A 412 12.98 12.21 -17.63
CA GLY A 412 14.25 11.50 -17.46
C GLY A 412 14.48 10.94 -16.04
N LEU A 413 13.44 10.91 -15.20
CA LEU A 413 13.49 10.42 -13.82
C LEU A 413 12.37 9.39 -13.57
N THR A 414 12.62 8.47 -12.65
CA THR A 414 11.64 7.48 -12.18
C THR A 414 11.16 7.82 -10.77
N ALA A 415 10.12 7.14 -10.29
CA ALA A 415 9.63 7.31 -8.92
C ALA A 415 10.68 6.90 -7.88
N GLU A 416 11.72 6.17 -8.29
CA GLU A 416 12.84 5.72 -7.45
C GLU A 416 13.98 6.76 -7.35
N HIS A 417 13.74 8.01 -7.78
CA HIS A 417 14.74 9.08 -7.71
C HIS A 417 15.30 9.25 -6.29
N ASP A 418 16.61 9.47 -6.20
CA ASP A 418 17.27 9.70 -4.93
C ASP A 418 17.24 11.18 -4.52
N TYR A 419 17.85 11.47 -3.37
CA TYR A 419 17.93 12.83 -2.86
C TYR A 419 18.68 13.77 -3.81
N ALA A 420 19.72 13.31 -4.51
CA ALA A 420 20.51 14.15 -5.40
C ALA A 420 19.73 14.53 -6.67
N ALA A 421 18.98 13.58 -7.24
CA ALA A 421 18.08 13.84 -8.36
C ALA A 421 16.92 14.79 -7.97
N TRP A 422 16.36 14.61 -6.76
CA TRP A 422 15.35 15.53 -6.21
C TRP A 422 15.93 16.94 -6.00
N GLN A 423 17.08 17.03 -5.34
CA GLN A 423 17.80 18.27 -5.07
C GLN A 423 18.07 19.04 -6.37
N ALA A 424 18.68 18.38 -7.35
CA ALA A 424 18.98 18.99 -8.64
C ALA A 424 17.72 19.48 -9.37
N SER A 425 16.59 18.77 -9.24
CA SER A 425 15.32 19.18 -9.83
C SER A 425 14.82 20.49 -9.22
N PHE A 426 14.81 20.61 -7.89
CA PHE A 426 14.33 21.83 -7.21
C PHE A 426 15.29 23.01 -7.38
N GLU A 427 16.59 22.77 -7.35
CA GLU A 427 17.60 23.82 -7.60
C GLU A 427 17.43 24.42 -9.00
N GLN A 428 17.29 23.58 -10.02
CA GLN A 428 17.02 24.03 -11.40
C GLN A 428 15.67 24.75 -11.52
N THR A 429 14.63 24.23 -10.86
CA THR A 429 13.29 24.83 -10.88
C THR A 429 13.29 26.25 -10.30
N ALA A 430 14.00 26.45 -9.19
CA ALA A 430 14.07 27.74 -8.51
C ALA A 430 15.19 28.66 -9.04
N GLY A 431 16.03 28.17 -9.95
CA GLY A 431 17.19 28.92 -10.47
C GLY A 431 18.24 29.24 -9.39
N VAL A 432 18.32 28.43 -8.33
CA VAL A 432 19.31 28.60 -7.26
C VAL A 432 20.60 27.85 -7.60
N PRO A 433 21.77 28.25 -7.07
CA PRO A 433 23.05 27.60 -7.38
C PRO A 433 23.03 26.10 -7.08
N ALA A 434 23.65 25.31 -7.96
CA ALA A 434 23.78 23.86 -7.77
C ALA A 434 24.47 23.55 -6.43
N GLY A 435 23.90 22.63 -5.66
CA GLY A 435 24.40 22.27 -4.32
C GLY A 435 23.79 23.07 -3.16
N SER A 436 22.96 24.09 -3.42
CA SER A 436 22.28 24.88 -2.37
C SER A 436 21.44 24.03 -1.42
N LEU A 437 20.85 22.94 -1.91
CA LEU A 437 20.00 22.02 -1.15
C LEU A 437 20.73 20.71 -0.77
N ALA A 438 22.04 20.62 -1.00
CA ALA A 438 22.82 19.40 -0.78
C ALA A 438 22.88 18.99 0.71
N ASN A 439 22.87 19.97 1.61
CA ASN A 439 22.78 19.69 3.04
C ASN A 439 21.33 19.35 3.41
N ARG A 440 21.13 18.10 3.81
CA ARG A 440 19.83 17.53 4.20
C ARG A 440 19.28 18.06 5.52
N ASP A 441 20.17 18.54 6.39
CA ASP A 441 19.83 19.12 7.70
C ASP A 441 19.64 20.64 7.64
N ALA A 442 19.97 21.25 6.50
CA ALA A 442 19.69 22.66 6.27
C ALA A 442 18.19 22.88 6.04
N ASP A 443 17.76 24.08 6.39
CA ASP A 443 16.42 24.63 6.20
C ASP A 443 16.62 25.85 5.28
N PHE A 444 16.55 25.60 3.97
CA PHE A 444 16.99 26.58 2.97
C PHE A 444 16.05 27.79 2.92
N ASP A 445 14.75 27.56 3.01
CA ASP A 445 13.69 28.56 2.96
C ASP A 445 13.33 29.16 4.33
N ARG A 446 13.89 28.61 5.42
CA ARG A 446 13.83 29.09 6.81
C ARG A 446 12.44 28.98 7.43
N ASP A 447 11.71 27.94 7.07
CA ASP A 447 10.36 27.69 7.57
C ASP A 447 10.31 26.75 8.79
N GLY A 448 11.45 26.20 9.19
CA GLY A 448 11.62 25.30 10.32
C GLY A 448 11.63 23.82 9.94
N ILE A 449 11.65 23.48 8.66
CA ILE A 449 11.69 22.11 8.13
C ILE A 449 13.00 21.94 7.35
N SER A 450 13.68 20.82 7.54
CA SER A 450 14.92 20.57 6.80
C SER A 450 14.63 20.05 5.40
N ASN A 451 15.49 20.37 4.44
CA ASN A 451 15.42 19.92 3.03
C ASN A 451 15.19 18.40 2.94
N GLY A 452 15.86 17.67 3.82
CA GLY A 452 15.68 16.25 3.99
C GLY A 452 14.25 15.82 4.28
N PHE A 453 13.65 16.46 5.28
CA PHE A 453 12.30 16.15 5.71
C PHE A 453 11.28 16.46 4.60
N GLU A 454 11.51 17.52 3.84
CA GLU A 454 10.73 17.86 2.65
C GLU A 454 10.89 16.84 1.52
N PHE A 455 12.10 16.30 1.31
CA PHE A 455 12.31 15.18 0.37
C PHE A 455 11.44 13.97 0.73
N ALA A 456 11.38 13.61 2.01
CA ALA A 456 10.57 12.50 2.52
C ALA A 456 9.05 12.79 2.42
N LEU A 457 8.65 14.05 2.55
CA LEU A 457 7.26 14.51 2.44
C LEU A 457 6.93 15.17 1.11
N PHE A 458 7.71 14.95 0.05
CA PHE A 458 7.50 15.55 -1.27
C PHE A 458 6.06 15.43 -1.77
N TRP A 459 5.43 14.28 -1.53
CA TRP A 459 4.06 14.01 -1.95
C TRP A 459 2.99 14.78 -1.17
N GLN A 460 3.32 15.35 0.01
CA GLN A 460 2.50 16.37 0.67
C GLN A 460 2.51 17.72 -0.06
N GLY A 461 3.34 17.82 -1.09
CA GLY A 461 3.55 19.04 -1.86
C GLY A 461 4.68 19.92 -1.32
N MET A 462 5.51 19.45 -0.38
CA MET A 462 6.63 20.22 0.19
C MET A 462 7.60 20.71 -0.90
N ASP A 463 8.23 21.86 -0.65
CA ASP A 463 9.06 22.56 -1.59
C ASP A 463 10.22 23.31 -0.92
N PRO A 464 11.46 22.79 -1.00
CA PRO A 464 12.60 23.28 -0.21
C PRO A 464 13.10 24.67 -0.55
N THR A 465 12.43 25.35 -1.47
CA THR A 465 12.77 26.69 -1.93
C THR A 465 11.71 27.72 -1.59
N VAL A 466 10.61 27.31 -0.95
CA VAL A 466 9.45 28.16 -0.65
C VAL A 466 8.85 27.78 0.70
N SER A 467 8.77 28.74 1.62
CA SER A 467 8.18 28.54 2.94
C SER A 467 6.78 27.93 2.87
N ASP A 468 6.67 26.66 3.26
CA ASP A 468 5.45 25.88 3.10
C ASP A 468 5.14 24.93 4.27
N ALA A 469 5.76 25.13 5.43
CA ALA A 469 5.54 24.40 6.68
C ALA A 469 4.06 24.24 7.10
N ALA A 470 3.16 25.09 6.58
CA ALA A 470 1.73 24.92 6.75
C ALA A 470 1.18 23.58 6.17
N ARG A 471 1.87 22.98 5.18
CA ARG A 471 1.57 21.70 4.52
C ARG A 471 1.96 20.47 5.36
N MET A 472 2.70 20.66 6.44
CA MET A 472 3.02 19.58 7.36
C MET A 472 1.76 18.83 7.81
N PRO A 473 1.80 17.48 7.83
CA PRO A 473 0.71 16.67 8.36
C PRO A 473 0.27 17.15 9.75
N ARG A 474 -1.04 17.36 9.92
CA ARG A 474 -1.64 17.76 11.20
C ARG A 474 -2.53 16.66 11.73
N ALA A 475 -2.51 16.48 13.05
CA ALA A 475 -3.42 15.56 13.70
C ALA A 475 -4.86 16.12 13.70
N PHE A 476 -5.86 15.23 13.64
CA PHE A 476 -7.28 15.55 13.67
C PHE A 476 -8.05 14.45 14.43
N PRO A 477 -9.26 14.73 14.96
CA PRO A 477 -10.06 13.68 15.58
C PRO A 477 -10.66 12.78 14.50
N SER A 478 -10.55 11.47 14.69
CA SER A 478 -11.22 10.46 13.87
C SER A 478 -12.69 10.32 14.26
N ALA A 479 -13.49 9.66 13.41
CA ALA A 479 -14.88 9.34 13.70
C ALA A 479 -15.06 8.46 14.95
N ALA A 480 -14.03 7.68 15.31
CA ALA A 480 -14.01 6.85 16.52
C ALA A 480 -13.67 7.64 17.80
N GLY A 481 -13.41 8.95 17.70
CA GLY A 481 -13.01 9.80 18.82
C GLY A 481 -11.51 9.77 19.15
N ASP A 482 -10.74 8.89 18.52
CA ASP A 482 -9.27 8.87 18.62
C ASP A 482 -8.65 10.07 17.89
N GLY A 483 -7.52 10.56 18.37
CA GLY A 483 -6.68 11.50 17.62
C GLY A 483 -5.79 10.74 16.64
N VAL A 484 -5.81 11.15 15.37
CA VAL A 484 -5.09 10.51 14.28
C VAL A 484 -4.29 11.52 13.46
N LEU A 485 -3.23 11.06 12.81
CA LEU A 485 -2.38 11.85 11.92
C LEU A 485 -2.31 11.15 10.56
N ALA A 486 -2.77 11.81 9.51
CA ALA A 486 -2.68 11.28 8.14
C ALA A 486 -1.46 11.86 7.41
N PHE A 487 -0.73 11.02 6.69
CA PHE A 487 0.40 11.43 5.87
C PHE A 487 0.62 10.49 4.67
N LEU A 488 1.20 11.01 3.59
CA LEU A 488 1.69 10.24 2.46
C LEU A 488 3.06 9.65 2.80
N ARG A 489 3.17 8.34 2.66
CA ARG A 489 4.42 7.60 2.78
C ARG A 489 4.84 7.12 1.41
N ASP A 490 6.04 7.51 1.00
CA ASP A 490 6.65 7.05 -0.25
C ASP A 490 7.65 5.93 0.04
N THR A 491 7.23 4.71 -0.26
CA THR A 491 8.05 3.54 0.00
C THR A 491 9.18 3.30 -1.03
N TYR A 492 9.34 4.17 -2.03
CA TYR A 492 10.56 4.21 -2.84
C TYR A 492 11.71 4.85 -2.07
N LYS A 493 11.41 5.88 -1.28
CA LYS A 493 12.34 6.59 -0.41
C LYS A 493 12.50 5.88 0.92
N ASP A 494 11.37 5.38 1.44
CA ASP A 494 11.21 4.71 2.71
C ASP A 494 10.90 3.21 2.56
N PRO A 495 11.92 2.36 2.40
CA PRO A 495 11.72 0.92 2.23
C PRO A 495 11.17 0.21 3.49
N LEU A 496 10.92 0.93 4.58
CA LEU A 496 10.47 0.40 5.87
C LEU A 496 11.46 -0.52 6.58
N ASP A 497 12.72 -0.62 6.14
CA ASP A 497 13.73 -1.54 6.69
C ASP A 497 14.88 -0.82 7.43
N GLU A 498 14.75 0.50 7.65
CA GLU A 498 15.76 1.39 8.25
C GLU A 498 17.12 1.43 7.51
N SER A 499 17.20 0.93 6.28
CA SER A 499 18.43 0.98 5.47
C SER A 499 18.67 2.34 4.80
N LYS A 500 17.61 3.13 4.66
CA LYS A 500 17.57 4.46 4.02
C LYS A 500 16.55 5.33 4.74
N TRP A 501 16.41 6.57 4.25
CA TRP A 501 15.41 7.56 4.64
C TRP A 501 14.05 6.96 5.02
N GLN A 502 13.75 6.99 6.32
CA GLN A 502 12.55 6.42 6.88
C GLN A 502 11.87 7.42 7.79
N LEU A 503 10.62 7.72 7.48
CA LEU A 503 9.72 8.46 8.35
C LEU A 503 9.30 7.54 9.49
N ARG A 504 9.76 7.86 10.70
CA ARG A 504 9.39 7.19 11.93
C ARG A 504 8.42 8.09 12.70
N PRO A 505 7.11 7.93 12.50
CA PRO A 505 6.14 8.71 13.25
C PRO A 505 6.14 8.25 14.71
N ALA A 506 6.03 9.20 15.63
CA ALA A 506 6.08 8.96 17.07
C ALA A 506 4.99 9.76 17.78
N SER A 507 4.51 9.21 18.90
CA SER A 507 3.53 9.88 19.77
C SER A 507 3.99 9.90 21.22
N SER A 508 3.49 10.86 21.99
CA SER A 508 3.77 11.00 23.42
C SER A 508 2.60 11.67 24.13
N ASN A 509 2.31 11.28 25.38
CA ASN A 509 1.26 11.92 26.18
C ASN A 509 1.81 13.02 27.12
N ASP A 510 3.14 13.07 27.30
CA ASP A 510 3.81 13.88 28.31
C ASP A 510 5.05 14.63 27.80
N LEU A 511 5.41 14.47 26.52
CA LEU A 511 6.65 14.96 25.87
C LEU A 511 7.95 14.31 26.33
N LEU A 512 7.90 13.43 27.34
CA LEU A 512 9.06 12.76 27.93
C LEU A 512 9.21 11.35 27.34
N ALA A 513 8.16 10.55 27.38
CA ALA A 513 8.12 9.20 26.84
C ALA A 513 7.53 9.20 25.42
N TRP A 514 8.34 8.79 24.43
CA TRP A 514 7.92 8.72 23.03
C TRP A 514 7.75 7.26 22.59
N LYS A 515 6.54 6.93 22.13
CA LYS A 515 6.25 5.68 21.42
C LYS A 515 6.60 5.88 19.95
N LEU A 516 7.67 5.24 19.49
CA LEU A 516 8.17 5.31 18.13
C LEU A 516 7.61 4.16 17.28
N ARG A 517 7.35 4.42 16.01
CA ARG A 517 7.08 3.38 15.00
C ARG A 517 8.25 3.22 14.05
N SER A 518 8.80 2.02 13.98
CA SER A 518 9.78 1.62 12.97
C SER A 518 9.77 0.11 12.78
N SER A 519 10.54 -0.44 11.84
CA SER A 519 10.60 -1.90 11.66
C SER A 519 11.30 -2.63 12.80
N ARG A 520 12.15 -1.95 13.59
CA ARG A 520 12.73 -2.50 14.83
C ARG A 520 11.82 -2.34 16.04
N ILE A 521 10.94 -1.35 16.01
CA ILE A 521 9.96 -1.09 17.06
C ILE A 521 8.58 -1.11 16.39
N PRO A 522 8.13 -2.30 15.95
CA PRO A 522 6.91 -2.44 15.19
C PRO A 522 5.67 -2.30 16.05
N GLY A 523 5.80 -2.00 17.36
CA GLY A 523 4.72 -1.75 18.32
C GLY A 523 3.57 -2.76 18.26
N PHE A 524 2.39 -2.34 18.72
CA PHE A 524 1.20 -3.18 18.72
C PHE A 524 0.08 -2.55 17.88
N PRO A 525 -0.50 -3.30 16.92
CA PRO A 525 -1.58 -2.81 16.06
C PRO A 525 -2.75 -2.14 16.79
N LEU A 526 -3.10 -2.53 18.02
CA LEU A 526 -4.23 -1.90 18.72
C LEU A 526 -3.85 -0.66 19.54
N GLU A 527 -2.57 -0.39 19.77
CA GLU A 527 -2.12 0.73 20.60
C GLU A 527 -1.70 1.94 19.76
N VAL A 528 -0.56 1.83 19.09
CA VAL A 528 0.03 2.85 18.23
C VAL A 528 0.36 2.13 16.94
N PHE A 529 -0.40 2.40 15.90
CA PHE A 529 -0.25 1.71 14.63
C PHE A 529 -0.46 2.65 13.46
N GLU A 530 0.22 2.29 12.39
CA GLU A 530 0.11 2.96 11.11
C GLU A 530 -0.71 2.07 10.18
N THR A 531 -1.86 2.55 9.75
CA THR A 531 -2.78 1.82 8.84
C THR A 531 -3.09 2.66 7.61
N GLY A 532 -3.63 2.07 6.55
CA GLY A 532 -4.15 2.82 5.41
C GLY A 532 -5.48 3.49 5.76
N LEU A 533 -5.82 4.59 5.08
CA LEU A 533 -7.09 5.32 5.27
C LEU A 533 -8.31 4.68 4.57
N GLY A 534 -8.24 3.41 4.17
CA GLY A 534 -9.17 2.83 3.22
C GLY A 534 -8.85 3.21 1.77
N GLU A 535 -9.82 3.07 0.85
CA GLU A 535 -9.70 3.43 -0.57
C GLU A 535 -8.48 2.83 -1.29
N GLY A 536 -8.14 1.59 -0.93
CA GLY A 536 -7.04 0.85 -1.52
C GLY A 536 -5.65 1.42 -1.24
N ASN A 537 -5.49 2.26 -0.21
CA ASN A 537 -4.18 2.77 0.21
C ASN A 537 -3.19 1.66 0.61
N ALA A 538 -3.69 0.49 1.04
CA ALA A 538 -2.87 -0.70 1.25
C ALA A 538 -2.17 -1.19 -0.04
N PHE A 539 -2.64 -0.76 -1.21
CA PHE A 539 -2.16 -1.19 -2.52
C PHE A 539 -1.19 -0.19 -3.16
N GLY A 540 -0.85 0.92 -2.52
CA GLY A 540 0.05 1.93 -3.08
C GLY A 540 1.47 1.82 -2.54
N ARG A 541 2.49 2.03 -3.38
CA ARG A 541 3.84 2.35 -2.89
C ARG A 541 3.95 3.77 -2.36
N ILE A 542 3.22 4.70 -2.96
CA ILE A 542 2.97 6.02 -2.39
C ILE A 542 1.57 5.95 -1.80
N ALA A 543 1.50 5.81 -0.48
CA ALA A 543 0.27 5.47 0.23
C ALA A 543 -0.09 6.55 1.24
N ARG A 544 -1.37 6.93 1.31
CA ARG A 544 -1.88 7.74 2.40
C ARG A 544 -2.10 6.83 3.62
N LYS A 545 -1.29 7.05 4.64
CA LYS A 545 -1.27 6.30 5.90
C LYS A 545 -1.81 7.15 7.03
N GLN A 546 -2.30 6.50 8.07
CA GLN A 546 -2.81 7.10 9.28
C GLN A 546 -2.13 6.49 10.49
N LEU A 547 -1.53 7.34 11.32
CA LEU A 547 -1.04 6.99 12.64
C LEU A 547 -2.10 7.33 13.69
N ARG A 548 -2.44 6.38 14.57
CA ARG A 548 -3.15 6.70 15.83
C ARG A 548 -2.18 7.41 16.79
N VAL A 549 -2.46 8.67 17.14
CA VAL A 549 -1.63 9.49 18.05
C VAL A 549 -2.25 9.64 19.45
N MET A 550 -3.55 9.38 19.59
CA MET A 550 -4.28 9.43 20.87
C MET A 550 -5.31 8.30 20.87
N GLY A 551 -5.25 7.43 21.87
CA GLY A 551 -6.23 6.35 22.07
C GLY A 551 -7.32 6.71 23.08
N PRO A 552 -8.29 5.80 23.31
CA PRO A 552 -9.39 6.02 24.25
C PRO A 552 -8.89 6.38 25.66
N GLY A 553 -9.52 7.39 26.27
CA GLY A 553 -9.20 7.84 27.64
C GLY A 553 -7.95 8.73 27.77
N VAL A 554 -7.23 9.01 26.67
CA VAL A 554 -6.12 9.96 26.66
C VAL A 554 -6.65 11.37 26.41
N SER A 555 -6.38 12.31 27.34
CA SER A 555 -6.87 13.70 27.24
C SER A 555 -6.01 14.63 26.39
N ARG A 556 -4.75 14.27 26.16
CA ARG A 556 -3.78 15.02 25.33
C ARG A 556 -2.70 14.10 24.79
N ALA A 557 -2.27 14.37 23.57
CA ALA A 557 -1.15 13.69 22.95
C ALA A 557 -0.40 14.67 22.04
N PHE A 558 0.88 14.37 21.83
CA PHE A 558 1.81 15.06 20.97
C PHE A 558 2.30 14.07 19.92
N PHE A 559 2.63 14.57 18.73
CA PHE A 559 3.21 13.77 17.68
C PHE A 559 4.46 14.45 17.13
N ARG A 560 5.31 13.65 16.50
CA ARG A 560 6.40 14.13 15.66
C ARG A 560 6.75 13.06 14.63
N PHE A 561 7.53 13.45 13.64
CA PHE A 561 8.24 12.51 12.80
C PHE A 561 9.73 12.58 13.13
N ASP A 562 10.35 11.42 13.28
CA ASP A 562 11.79 11.26 13.30
C ASP A 562 12.23 10.68 11.95
N LEU A 563 13.43 11.00 11.49
CA LEU A 563 14.03 10.36 10.31
C LEU A 563 15.04 9.27 10.75
N ALA A 564 15.14 8.19 10.00
CA ALA A 564 16.16 7.14 10.16
C ALA A 564 16.60 6.51 8.83
N PRO A 565 17.82 5.96 8.72
CA PRO A 565 18.94 6.43 9.49
C PRO A 565 19.04 7.95 9.26
N PRO A 566 19.36 8.75 10.29
CA PRO A 566 19.78 10.12 10.00
C PRO A 566 20.96 10.05 9.01
N PRO A 567 21.07 11.02 8.10
CA PRO A 567 22.06 11.00 7.03
C PRO A 567 23.50 10.74 7.49
#